data_AF-A0A3E2YQ63-F1
#
_entry.id   AF-A0A3E2YQ63-F1
#
_cell.length_a   1.000
_cell.length_b   1.000
_cell.length_c   1.000
_cell.angle_alpha   90.00
_cell.angle_beta   90.00
_cell.angle_gamma   90.00
#
_symmetry.space_group_name_H-M   'P 1'
#
loop_
_entity.id
_entity.type
_entity.pdbx_description
1 polymer ?
#
loop_
_entity_poly.entity_id
_entity_poly.type
_entity_poly.pdbx_seq_one_letter_code
_entity_poly.pdbx_strand_id
1 'polypeptide(L)'
;MQPNYPTQPMMPQFPTQPAYPVQPAYAQPQGPANPYANPYGVAPGAQQAPAVYGGPQQFPAGPATPPPPAGTLDGFFGQPSAGGGAAWKFNGKPIGTSYAGIVARPVTNADVRHQTNNAGQVQTYRDGRPKLVMVVPMQVQPSAEHPEGVATWWVKGQARDELARAMAEAGAPAGAPEAGAAIRVTLVGQRPVPNMNPANQYRVEYIRPSGAAPAPAPAYPVGRPQEEWVPEQAPAAQPMPQPIPQQQVPVAQPMPQPVAVQQAPQQVAEQPAAAPAGFNPEQAALFAKLTGQQTAQAA
;
A
#
# COMPACT_ATOMS: atom_id res chain seq x y z
N MET A 1 24.53 -60.66 -26.62
CA MET A 1 23.66 -59.48 -26.50
C MET A 1 23.25 -59.37 -25.04
N GLN A 2 23.90 -58.49 -24.28
CA GLN A 2 23.56 -58.20 -22.89
C GLN A 2 23.02 -56.77 -22.81
N PRO A 3 21.83 -56.53 -22.22
CA PRO A 3 21.27 -55.20 -22.11
C PRO A 3 22.02 -54.38 -21.05
N ASN A 4 22.44 -53.20 -21.49
CA ASN A 4 23.08 -52.14 -20.70
C ASN A 4 22.00 -51.40 -19.90
N TYR A 5 22.04 -51.51 -18.57
CA TYR A 5 21.13 -50.76 -17.69
C TYR A 5 21.78 -49.44 -17.25
N PRO A 6 21.13 -48.29 -17.43
CA PRO A 6 21.66 -47.02 -16.94
C PRO A 6 21.57 -46.93 -15.42
N THR A 7 22.71 -46.58 -14.83
CA THR A 7 22.94 -46.30 -13.41
C THR A 7 21.98 -45.22 -12.89
N GLN A 8 21.26 -45.53 -11.82
CA GLN A 8 20.36 -44.57 -11.15
C GLN A 8 21.17 -43.43 -10.50
N PRO A 9 20.73 -42.16 -10.63
CA PRO A 9 21.34 -41.05 -9.91
C PRO A 9 21.02 -41.13 -8.41
N MET A 10 22.06 -41.05 -7.58
CA MET A 10 21.97 -40.99 -6.12
C MET A 10 21.17 -39.75 -5.67
N MET A 11 20.21 -39.96 -4.77
CA MET A 11 19.39 -38.89 -4.20
C MET A 11 20.21 -38.05 -3.20
N PRO A 12 20.11 -36.70 -3.23
CA PRO A 12 20.76 -35.85 -2.26
C PRO A 12 20.12 -35.98 -0.87
N GLN A 13 20.98 -36.20 0.12
CA GLN A 13 20.65 -36.31 1.54
C GLN A 13 20.28 -34.91 2.09
N PHE A 14 19.04 -34.76 2.55
CA PHE A 14 18.55 -33.49 3.11
C PHE A 14 19.06 -33.27 4.55
N PRO A 15 19.50 -32.04 4.90
CA PRO A 15 19.90 -31.71 6.26
C PRO A 15 18.68 -31.66 7.20
N THR A 16 18.82 -32.30 8.36
CA THR A 16 17.88 -32.27 9.48
C THR A 16 17.74 -30.85 10.04
N GLN A 17 16.51 -30.32 10.08
CA GLN A 17 16.24 -28.99 10.64
C GLN A 17 16.32 -28.99 12.19
N PRO A 18 16.87 -27.92 12.80
CA PRO A 18 16.92 -27.77 14.25
C PRO A 18 15.55 -27.44 14.85
N ALA A 19 15.24 -28.08 15.98
CA ALA A 19 14.04 -27.85 16.78
C ALA A 19 14.08 -26.46 17.44
N TYR A 20 13.03 -25.66 17.24
CA TYR A 20 12.91 -24.34 17.83
C TYR A 20 12.30 -24.41 19.25
N PRO A 21 12.79 -23.59 20.19
CA PRO A 21 12.29 -23.55 21.56
C PRO A 21 10.92 -22.86 21.67
N VAL A 22 10.09 -23.43 22.55
CA VAL A 22 8.76 -22.95 22.96
C VAL A 22 8.92 -21.61 23.70
N GLN A 23 8.21 -20.57 23.25
CA GLN A 23 8.20 -19.28 23.93
C GLN A 23 7.20 -19.25 25.11
N PRO A 24 7.55 -18.61 26.24
CA PRO A 24 6.68 -18.50 27.41
C PRO A 24 5.52 -17.52 27.18
N ALA A 25 4.36 -17.88 27.74
CA ALA A 25 3.13 -17.09 27.71
C ALA A 25 3.29 -15.82 28.56
N TYR A 26 3.07 -14.65 27.94
CA TYR A 26 3.06 -13.35 28.64
C TYR A 26 1.64 -13.01 29.11
N ALA A 27 1.52 -12.75 30.41
CA ALA A 27 0.32 -12.24 31.05
C ALA A 27 0.01 -10.81 30.58
N GLN A 28 -1.25 -10.54 30.26
CA GLN A 28 -1.72 -9.21 29.87
C GLN A 28 -1.79 -8.27 31.09
N PRO A 29 -1.20 -7.06 30.99
CA PRO A 29 -1.40 -6.02 31.98
C PRO A 29 -2.79 -5.35 31.82
N GLN A 30 -3.53 -5.25 32.93
CA GLN A 30 -4.77 -4.49 33.05
C GLN A 30 -4.50 -3.00 32.82
N GLY A 31 -5.22 -2.40 31.86
CA GLY A 31 -5.12 -0.99 31.53
C GLY A 31 -5.88 -0.07 32.52
N PRO A 32 -5.43 1.19 32.68
CA PRO A 32 -5.99 2.15 33.62
C PRO A 32 -7.33 2.76 33.15
N ALA A 33 -8.26 2.87 34.08
CA ALA A 33 -9.55 3.54 33.91
C ALA A 33 -9.38 5.05 33.75
N ASN A 34 -9.99 5.62 32.71
CA ASN A 34 -9.91 7.05 32.38
C ASN A 34 -11.26 7.72 32.68
N PRO A 35 -11.35 8.62 33.67
CA PRO A 35 -12.56 9.40 33.92
C PRO A 35 -12.52 10.73 33.14
N TYR A 36 -13.37 10.88 32.12
CA TYR A 36 -13.61 12.16 31.46
C TYR A 36 -14.79 12.86 32.14
N ALA A 37 -14.49 13.95 32.86
CA ALA A 37 -15.47 14.86 33.44
C ALA A 37 -15.57 16.13 32.58
N ASN A 38 -16.80 16.49 32.21
CA ASN A 38 -17.15 17.75 31.54
C ASN A 38 -17.07 18.93 32.53
N PRO A 39 -16.47 20.08 32.15
CA PRO A 39 -16.57 21.32 32.91
C PRO A 39 -17.55 22.30 32.26
N TYR A 40 -18.70 22.53 32.90
CA TYR A 40 -19.47 23.76 32.76
C TYR A 40 -19.59 24.39 34.15
N GLY A 41 -19.11 25.62 34.26
CA GLY A 41 -18.76 26.25 35.54
C GLY A 41 -19.91 26.86 36.33
N VAL A 42 -19.63 27.16 37.60
CA VAL A 42 -20.36 28.15 38.43
C VAL A 42 -19.42 28.71 39.52
N ALA A 43 -19.54 30.01 39.73
CA ALA A 43 -19.17 30.96 40.80
C ALA A 43 -18.36 30.56 42.07
N PRO A 44 -17.67 31.54 42.71
CA PRO A 44 -16.92 31.36 43.95
C PRO A 44 -17.78 31.62 45.19
N GLY A 45 -17.73 30.73 46.19
CA GLY A 45 -18.33 31.01 47.50
C GLY A 45 -18.48 29.80 48.42
N ALA A 46 -17.58 29.75 49.41
CA ALA A 46 -17.79 29.32 50.80
C ALA A 46 -18.28 27.91 51.17
N GLN A 47 -17.64 27.45 52.25
CA GLN A 47 -18.13 26.63 53.36
C GLN A 47 -18.16 25.09 53.23
N GLN A 48 -17.25 24.54 54.04
CA GLN A 48 -17.12 23.16 54.50
C GLN A 48 -18.46 22.60 55.05
N ALA A 49 -18.82 21.40 54.61
CA ALA A 49 -19.81 20.57 55.28
C ALA A 49 -19.46 19.07 55.16
N PRO A 50 -19.83 18.24 56.16
CA PRO A 50 -19.25 16.92 56.40
C PRO A 50 -19.92 15.78 55.62
N ALA A 51 -19.18 14.67 55.56
CA ALA A 51 -19.45 13.43 54.85
C ALA A 51 -20.87 12.88 55.01
N VAL A 52 -21.57 12.73 53.89
CA VAL A 52 -22.84 11.99 53.77
C VAL A 52 -22.61 10.77 52.89
N TYR A 53 -22.93 9.62 53.48
CA TYR A 53 -22.87 8.28 52.91
C TYR A 53 -23.93 8.17 51.79
N GLY A 54 -23.50 8.32 50.53
CA GLY A 54 -24.36 8.35 49.35
C GLY A 54 -24.66 6.96 48.80
N GLY A 55 -25.96 6.68 48.64
CA GLY A 55 -26.49 5.44 48.03
C GLY A 55 -26.22 5.33 46.53
N PRO A 56 -26.62 4.19 45.91
CA PRO A 56 -26.30 3.87 44.53
C PRO A 56 -26.89 4.89 43.55
N GLN A 57 -26.00 5.68 42.96
CA GLN A 57 -26.30 6.68 41.95
C GLN A 57 -26.74 5.98 40.66
N GLN A 58 -28.05 5.98 40.40
CA GLN A 58 -28.63 5.52 39.14
C GLN A 58 -28.19 6.48 38.03
N PHE A 59 -27.30 6.03 37.16
CA PHE A 59 -26.90 6.78 35.98
C PHE A 59 -28.08 6.84 34.99
N PRO A 60 -28.40 8.02 34.43
CA PRO A 60 -29.44 8.14 33.42
C PRO A 60 -29.07 7.30 32.20
N ALA A 61 -30.00 6.43 31.79
CA ALA A 61 -29.90 5.63 30.59
C ALA A 61 -29.67 6.55 29.38
N GLY A 62 -28.51 6.42 28.74
CA GLY A 62 -28.22 7.10 27.50
C GLY A 62 -29.23 6.71 26.41
N PRO A 63 -29.46 7.58 25.41
CA PRO A 63 -30.36 7.28 24.31
C PRO A 63 -29.94 5.96 23.65
N ALA A 64 -30.88 5.01 23.60
CA ALA A 64 -30.67 3.73 22.95
C ALA A 64 -30.23 3.98 21.50
N THR A 65 -29.02 3.55 21.16
CA THR A 65 -28.59 3.53 19.76
C THR A 65 -29.59 2.67 19.00
N PRO A 66 -30.25 3.20 17.94
CA PRO A 66 -31.18 2.41 17.15
C PRO A 66 -30.47 1.15 16.67
N PRO A 67 -31.14 -0.02 16.74
CA PRO A 67 -30.55 -1.26 16.25
C PRO A 67 -30.19 -1.05 14.77
N PRO A 68 -29.01 -1.53 14.33
CA PRO A 68 -28.66 -1.47 12.93
C PRO A 68 -29.77 -2.13 12.12
N PRO A 69 -30.17 -1.56 10.97
CA PRO A 69 -31.23 -2.13 10.15
C PRO A 69 -30.90 -3.59 9.84
N ALA A 70 -31.87 -4.48 10.05
CA ALA A 70 -31.73 -5.89 9.68
C ALA A 70 -31.43 -5.98 8.18
N GLY A 71 -30.28 -6.56 7.82
CA GLY A 71 -29.91 -6.73 6.42
C GLY A 71 -30.94 -7.60 5.71
N THR A 72 -31.46 -7.14 4.56
CA THR A 72 -32.35 -7.95 3.73
C THR A 72 -31.53 -8.98 2.95
N LEU A 73 -32.14 -10.12 2.62
CA LEU A 73 -31.52 -11.13 1.75
C LEU A 73 -31.12 -10.51 0.40
N ASP A 74 -31.93 -9.59 -0.11
CA ASP A 74 -31.66 -8.80 -1.33
C ASP A 74 -30.42 -7.90 -1.16
N GLY A 75 -30.26 -7.25 -0.01
CA GLY A 75 -29.05 -6.51 0.36
C GLY A 75 -27.84 -7.40 0.65
N PHE A 76 -28.02 -8.70 0.89
CA PHE A 76 -26.93 -9.69 1.03
C PHE A 76 -26.44 -10.19 -0.33
N PHE A 77 -27.34 -10.46 -1.28
CA PHE A 77 -26.95 -10.82 -2.66
C PHE A 77 -26.53 -9.62 -3.51
N GLY A 78 -27.03 -8.42 -3.19
CA GLY A 78 -26.59 -7.14 -3.76
C GLY A 78 -25.34 -6.57 -3.09
N GLN A 79 -24.84 -7.18 -2.00
CA GLN A 79 -23.54 -6.83 -1.46
C GLN A 79 -22.49 -7.28 -2.47
N PRO A 80 -21.69 -6.36 -3.03
CA PRO A 80 -20.61 -6.74 -3.91
C PRO A 80 -19.72 -7.68 -3.12
N SER A 81 -19.68 -8.94 -3.58
CA SER A 81 -18.99 -10.04 -2.92
C SER A 81 -17.64 -9.53 -2.44
N ALA A 82 -17.49 -9.44 -1.11
CA ALA A 82 -16.27 -9.00 -0.47
C ALA A 82 -15.21 -10.01 -0.87
N GLY A 83 -14.46 -9.69 -1.94
CA GLY A 83 -13.66 -10.62 -2.74
C GLY A 83 -12.94 -11.64 -1.88
N GLY A 84 -13.48 -12.86 -1.88
CA GLY A 84 -13.04 -13.97 -1.04
C GLY A 84 -11.81 -14.65 -1.64
N GLY A 85 -10.64 -14.09 -1.40
CA GLY A 85 -9.37 -14.72 -1.73
C GLY A 85 -8.29 -14.27 -0.75
N ALA A 86 -7.30 -15.14 -0.52
CA ALA A 86 -6.15 -14.78 0.30
C ALA A 86 -5.50 -13.50 -0.24
N ALA A 87 -5.15 -12.58 0.66
CA ALA A 87 -4.50 -11.35 0.26
C ALA A 87 -3.04 -11.62 -0.15
N TRP A 88 -2.54 -10.93 -1.17
CA TRP A 88 -1.11 -10.92 -1.46
C TRP A 88 -0.33 -10.38 -0.26
N LYS A 89 0.55 -11.20 0.30
CA LYS A 89 1.36 -10.88 1.48
C LYS A 89 2.84 -10.79 1.11
N PHE A 90 3.38 -9.58 1.21
CA PHE A 90 4.81 -9.33 0.96
C PHE A 90 5.64 -9.28 2.26
N ASN A 91 5.01 -9.26 3.43
CA ASN A 91 5.70 -9.23 4.71
C ASN A 91 6.55 -10.50 4.89
N GLY A 92 7.85 -10.33 5.15
CA GLY A 92 8.79 -11.44 5.29
C GLY A 92 9.17 -12.12 3.97
N LYS A 93 8.71 -11.62 2.82
CA LYS A 93 9.15 -12.11 1.51
C LYS A 93 10.48 -11.45 1.10
N PRO A 94 11.36 -12.17 0.39
CA PRO A 94 12.60 -11.58 -0.11
C PRO A 94 12.32 -10.48 -1.15
N ILE A 95 13.20 -9.49 -1.22
CA ILE A 95 13.20 -8.48 -2.28
C ILE A 95 13.31 -9.21 -3.64
N GLY A 96 12.56 -8.75 -4.64
CA GLY A 96 12.39 -9.40 -5.94
C GLY A 96 11.15 -10.29 -6.02
N THR A 97 10.53 -10.64 -4.88
CA THR A 97 9.26 -11.39 -4.89
C THR A 97 8.20 -10.62 -5.66
N SER A 98 7.55 -11.31 -6.60
CA SER A 98 6.53 -10.73 -7.46
C SER A 98 5.25 -11.54 -7.40
N TYR A 99 4.11 -10.85 -7.36
CA TYR A 99 2.80 -11.44 -7.62
C TYR A 99 2.23 -10.81 -8.89
N ALA A 100 1.55 -11.62 -9.69
CA ALA A 100 0.89 -11.17 -10.90
C ALA A 100 -0.51 -11.77 -10.98
N GLY A 101 -1.44 -11.01 -11.56
CA GLY A 101 -2.81 -11.45 -11.76
C GLY A 101 -3.59 -10.52 -12.68
N ILE A 102 -4.80 -10.93 -13.01
CA ILE A 102 -5.77 -10.17 -13.80
C ILE A 102 -6.86 -9.62 -12.86
N VAL A 103 -7.25 -8.36 -13.03
CA VAL A 103 -8.34 -7.77 -12.24
C VAL A 103 -9.65 -8.51 -12.54
N ALA A 104 -10.21 -9.18 -11.54
CA ALA A 104 -11.29 -10.15 -11.73
C ALA A 104 -12.63 -9.51 -12.11
N ARG A 105 -12.91 -8.31 -11.59
CA ARG A 105 -14.15 -7.56 -11.81
C ARG A 105 -13.92 -6.06 -11.70
N PRO A 106 -14.85 -5.21 -12.19
CA PRO A 106 -14.76 -3.77 -11.98
C PRO A 106 -14.63 -3.44 -10.49
N VAL A 107 -13.66 -2.57 -10.18
CA VAL A 107 -13.45 -2.04 -8.83
C VAL A 107 -14.40 -0.87 -8.63
N THR A 108 -15.17 -0.89 -7.55
CA THR A 108 -16.21 0.09 -7.24
C THR A 108 -15.97 0.76 -5.89
N ASN A 109 -16.83 1.71 -5.50
CA ASN A 109 -16.75 2.36 -4.19
C ASN A 109 -16.88 1.36 -3.02
N ALA A 110 -17.54 0.22 -3.21
CA ALA A 110 -17.67 -0.80 -2.18
C ALA A 110 -16.36 -1.55 -1.90
N ASP A 111 -15.40 -1.45 -2.81
CA ASP A 111 -14.06 -2.02 -2.68
C ASP A 111 -13.08 -1.06 -1.98
N VAL A 112 -13.53 0.15 -1.64
CA VAL A 112 -12.78 1.12 -0.85
C VAL A 112 -13.24 1.04 0.60
N ARG A 113 -12.29 0.79 1.51
CA ARG A 113 -12.57 0.58 2.94
C ARG A 113 -11.74 1.50 3.81
N HIS A 114 -12.21 1.76 5.02
CA HIS A 114 -11.36 2.34 6.06
C HIS A 114 -10.26 1.35 6.45
N GLN A 115 -9.02 1.83 6.52
CA GLN A 115 -7.91 1.04 7.05
C GLN A 115 -8.08 0.88 8.55
N THR A 116 -8.11 -0.37 9.03
CA THR A 116 -8.17 -0.67 10.47
C THR A 116 -6.82 -1.18 10.98
N ASN A 117 -6.57 -1.00 12.28
CA ASN A 117 -5.46 -1.68 12.97
C ASN A 117 -5.84 -3.14 13.34
N ASN A 118 -4.94 -3.86 14.01
CA ASN A 118 -5.21 -5.23 14.46
C ASN A 118 -6.34 -5.33 15.50
N ALA A 119 -6.70 -4.22 16.16
CA ALA A 119 -7.82 -4.13 17.11
C ALA A 119 -9.14 -3.71 16.42
N GLY A 120 -9.17 -3.61 15.09
CA GLY A 120 -10.36 -3.21 14.33
C GLY A 120 -10.67 -1.71 14.36
N GLN A 121 -9.83 -0.89 14.99
CA GLN A 121 -10.03 0.55 15.06
C GLN A 121 -9.59 1.23 13.75
N VAL A 122 -10.39 2.17 13.25
CA VAL A 122 -10.06 2.96 12.06
C VAL A 122 -8.79 3.78 12.31
N GLN A 123 -7.82 3.64 11.42
CA GLN A 123 -6.61 4.45 11.44
C GLN A 123 -6.89 5.80 10.77
N THR A 124 -6.49 6.88 11.42
CA THR A 124 -6.61 8.24 10.91
C THR A 124 -5.24 8.83 10.57
N TYR A 125 -5.22 9.85 9.71
CA TYR A 125 -4.07 10.74 9.53
C TYR A 125 -3.98 11.72 10.72
N ARG A 126 -2.91 12.52 10.78
CA ARG A 126 -2.71 13.53 11.84
C ARG A 126 -3.80 14.60 11.86
N ASP A 127 -4.48 14.82 10.73
CA ASP A 127 -5.59 15.76 10.57
C ASP A 127 -6.97 15.15 10.96
N GLY A 128 -7.00 13.90 11.44
CA GLY A 128 -8.22 13.19 11.83
C GLY A 128 -8.96 12.50 10.68
N ARG A 129 -8.54 12.67 9.42
CA ARG A 129 -9.20 11.99 8.28
C ARG A 129 -8.93 10.48 8.31
N PRO A 130 -9.91 9.62 8.03
CA PRO A 130 -9.69 8.18 7.98
C PRO A 130 -8.78 7.81 6.82
N LYS A 131 -7.85 6.89 7.06
CA LYS A 131 -7.05 6.28 6.00
C LYS A 131 -7.92 5.31 5.21
N LEU A 132 -7.79 5.35 3.90
CA LEU A 132 -8.53 4.48 2.98
C LEU A 132 -7.59 3.44 2.38
N VAL A 133 -8.15 2.26 2.12
CA VAL A 133 -7.49 1.17 1.39
C VAL A 133 -8.43 0.68 0.28
N MET A 134 -7.89 0.51 -0.91
CA MET A 134 -8.62 -0.07 -2.04
C MET A 134 -8.31 -1.56 -2.13
N VAL A 135 -9.36 -2.37 -2.29
CA VAL A 135 -9.28 -3.83 -2.33
C VAL A 135 -9.52 -4.29 -3.76
N VAL A 136 -8.47 -4.71 -4.45
CA VAL A 136 -8.56 -5.14 -5.86
C VAL A 136 -8.69 -6.66 -5.92
N PRO A 137 -9.82 -7.21 -6.43
CA PRO A 137 -9.97 -8.65 -6.62
C PRO A 137 -9.17 -9.10 -7.83
N MET A 138 -8.34 -10.13 -7.65
CA MET A 138 -7.41 -10.64 -8.66
C MET A 138 -7.71 -12.10 -8.99
N GLN A 139 -7.68 -12.45 -10.27
CA GLN A 139 -7.49 -13.82 -10.75
C GLN A 139 -5.98 -14.07 -10.91
N VAL A 140 -5.48 -15.15 -10.34
CA VAL A 140 -4.06 -15.50 -10.33
C VAL A 140 -3.88 -16.93 -10.77
N GLN A 141 -2.65 -17.30 -11.16
CA GLN A 141 -2.34 -18.71 -11.39
C GLN A 141 -2.49 -19.48 -10.06
N PRO A 142 -3.22 -20.62 -10.04
CA PRO A 142 -3.32 -21.46 -8.86
C PRO A 142 -1.94 -21.84 -8.31
N SER A 143 -1.78 -21.71 -7.00
CA SER A 143 -0.52 -22.00 -6.29
C SER A 143 -0.80 -22.47 -4.87
N ALA A 144 0.22 -22.93 -4.14
CA ALA A 144 0.07 -23.32 -2.74
C ALA A 144 -0.49 -22.20 -1.84
N GLU A 145 -0.19 -20.93 -2.17
CA GLU A 145 -0.71 -19.76 -1.43
C GLU A 145 -2.13 -19.35 -1.87
N HIS A 146 -2.51 -19.69 -3.10
CA HIS A 146 -3.78 -19.32 -3.73
C HIS A 146 -4.33 -20.51 -4.53
N PRO A 147 -4.81 -21.58 -3.87
CA PRO A 147 -5.21 -22.82 -4.54
C PRO A 147 -6.40 -22.60 -5.49
N GLU A 148 -7.29 -21.68 -5.14
CA GLU A 148 -8.48 -21.35 -5.93
C GLU A 148 -8.21 -20.46 -7.14
N GLY A 149 -6.95 -20.01 -7.36
CA GLY A 149 -6.64 -19.06 -8.43
C GLY A 149 -7.27 -17.68 -8.22
N VAL A 150 -7.71 -17.37 -7.00
CA VAL A 150 -8.27 -16.06 -6.62
C VAL A 150 -7.43 -15.46 -5.52
N ALA A 151 -7.13 -14.17 -5.64
CA ALA A 151 -6.39 -13.41 -4.65
C ALA A 151 -6.98 -12.01 -4.46
N THR A 152 -6.55 -11.35 -3.39
CA THR A 152 -6.93 -9.97 -3.13
C THR A 152 -5.70 -9.10 -2.97
N TRP A 153 -5.64 -7.96 -3.66
CA TRP A 153 -4.57 -7.00 -3.49
C TRP A 153 -5.04 -5.74 -2.76
N TRP A 154 -4.41 -5.45 -1.62
CA TRP A 154 -4.73 -4.28 -0.80
C TRP A 154 -3.82 -3.11 -1.18
N VAL A 155 -4.38 -2.14 -1.87
CA VAL A 155 -3.66 -0.98 -2.42
C VAL A 155 -3.77 0.19 -1.43
N LYS A 156 -2.63 0.59 -0.86
CA LYS A 156 -2.51 1.72 0.08
C LYS A 156 -1.11 2.35 0.03
N GLY A 157 -1.01 3.59 0.50
CA GLY A 157 0.27 4.31 0.57
C GLY A 157 1.03 4.29 -0.77
N GLN A 158 2.31 3.95 -0.76
CA GLN A 158 3.16 3.96 -1.96
C GLN A 158 2.67 3.02 -3.06
N ALA A 159 2.02 1.89 -2.74
CA ALA A 159 1.45 1.01 -3.77
C ALA A 159 0.34 1.68 -4.58
N ARG A 160 -0.42 2.60 -3.98
CA ARG A 160 -1.43 3.41 -4.67
C ARG A 160 -0.78 4.35 -5.68
N ASP A 161 0.29 5.01 -5.26
CA ASP A 161 0.98 6.00 -6.09
C ASP A 161 1.68 5.31 -7.28
N GLU A 162 2.29 4.14 -7.06
CA GLU A 162 2.86 3.32 -8.12
C GLU A 162 1.83 2.76 -9.08
N LEU A 163 0.67 2.30 -8.57
CA LEU A 163 -0.42 1.86 -9.44
C LEU A 163 -0.93 3.01 -10.31
N ALA A 164 -1.13 4.20 -9.73
CA ALA A 164 -1.55 5.39 -10.47
C ALA A 164 -0.53 5.76 -11.55
N ARG A 165 0.77 5.73 -11.24
CA ARG A 165 1.86 5.95 -12.20
C ARG A 165 1.81 4.91 -13.33
N ALA A 166 1.75 3.62 -13.00
CA ALA A 166 1.73 2.54 -13.99
C ALA A 166 0.48 2.58 -14.90
N MET A 167 -0.69 2.91 -14.33
CA MET A 167 -1.91 3.12 -15.12
C MET A 167 -1.78 4.31 -16.07
N ALA A 168 -1.21 5.43 -15.61
CA ALA A 168 -0.97 6.59 -16.45
C ALA A 168 0.03 6.27 -17.59
N GLU A 169 1.11 5.55 -17.30
CA GLU A 169 2.09 5.08 -18.29
C GLU A 169 1.45 4.15 -19.34
N ALA A 170 0.48 3.34 -18.93
CA ALA A 170 -0.29 2.48 -19.84
C ALA A 170 -1.42 3.20 -20.58
N GLY A 171 -1.62 4.50 -20.36
CA GLY A 171 -2.72 5.29 -20.95
C GLY A 171 -4.11 4.88 -20.46
N ALA A 172 -4.22 4.35 -19.24
CA ALA A 172 -5.49 4.07 -18.60
C ALA A 172 -6.08 5.35 -17.98
N PRO A 173 -7.42 5.44 -17.86
CA PRO A 173 -8.05 6.58 -17.19
C PRO A 173 -7.63 6.66 -15.72
N ALA A 174 -7.59 7.89 -15.18
CA ALA A 174 -7.37 8.09 -13.76
C ALA A 174 -8.51 7.47 -12.94
N GLY A 175 -8.18 6.69 -11.91
CA GLY A 175 -9.19 6.07 -11.05
C GLY A 175 -8.79 4.67 -10.58
N ALA A 176 -9.77 3.79 -10.52
CA ALA A 176 -9.59 2.38 -10.19
C ALA A 176 -9.13 1.58 -11.42
N PRO A 177 -8.39 0.48 -11.25
CA PRO A 177 -7.91 -0.32 -12.38
C PRO A 177 -9.09 -0.97 -13.13
N GLU A 178 -8.93 -1.12 -14.45
CA GLU A 178 -9.95 -1.69 -15.32
C GLU A 178 -10.11 -3.19 -15.07
N ALA A 179 -11.34 -3.71 -15.18
CA ALA A 179 -11.59 -5.15 -15.13
C ALA A 179 -10.88 -5.84 -16.31
N GLY A 180 -10.19 -6.95 -16.05
CA GLY A 180 -9.37 -7.64 -17.04
C GLY A 180 -7.96 -7.07 -17.22
N ALA A 181 -7.60 -5.97 -16.56
CA ALA A 181 -6.23 -5.47 -16.60
C ALA A 181 -5.27 -6.46 -15.94
N ALA A 182 -4.08 -6.65 -16.52
CA ALA A 182 -3.03 -7.43 -15.90
C ALA A 182 -2.15 -6.53 -15.02
N ILE A 183 -1.92 -6.95 -13.79
CA ILE A 183 -1.11 -6.22 -12.81
C ILE A 183 -0.01 -7.14 -12.28
N ARG A 184 1.23 -6.66 -12.32
CA ARG A 184 2.38 -7.29 -11.67
C ARG A 184 2.91 -6.36 -10.59
N VAL A 185 3.08 -6.88 -9.38
CA VAL A 185 3.58 -6.14 -8.22
C VAL A 185 4.83 -6.82 -7.71
N THR A 186 5.95 -6.10 -7.73
CA THR A 186 7.25 -6.58 -7.27
C THR A 186 7.68 -5.84 -6.03
N LEU A 187 8.11 -6.56 -4.99
CA LEU A 187 8.78 -5.97 -3.83
C LEU A 187 10.20 -5.56 -4.23
N VAL A 188 10.47 -4.26 -4.33
CA VAL A 188 11.78 -3.74 -4.78
C VAL A 188 12.67 -3.27 -3.64
N GLY A 189 12.11 -3.06 -2.45
CA GLY A 189 12.90 -2.65 -1.30
C GLY A 189 12.06 -2.58 -0.03
N GLN A 190 12.73 -2.23 1.06
CA GLN A 190 12.10 -1.96 2.34
C GLN A 190 12.72 -0.69 2.92
N ARG A 191 11.88 0.22 3.40
CA ARG A 191 12.30 1.45 4.07
C ARG A 191 12.16 1.24 5.58
N PRO A 192 13.24 1.37 6.38
CA PRO A 192 13.12 1.28 7.82
C PRO A 192 12.24 2.43 8.34
N VAL A 193 11.35 2.11 9.29
CA VAL A 193 10.50 3.08 9.96
C VAL A 193 10.79 2.99 11.46
N PRO A 194 11.18 4.09 12.13
CA PRO A 194 11.49 4.05 13.56
C PRO A 194 10.33 3.47 14.38
N ASN A 195 10.64 2.50 15.25
CA ASN A 195 9.69 1.82 16.14
C ASN A 195 8.51 1.11 15.43
N MET A 196 8.63 0.80 14.14
CA MET A 196 7.62 0.08 13.37
C MET A 196 8.27 -0.95 12.45
N ASN A 197 7.45 -1.85 11.92
CA ASN A 197 7.90 -2.75 10.85
C ASN A 197 8.36 -1.95 9.63
N PRO A 198 9.42 -2.40 8.91
CA PRO A 198 9.85 -1.75 7.68
C PRO A 198 8.69 -1.61 6.68
N ALA A 199 8.62 -0.45 6.05
CA ALA A 199 7.65 -0.18 5.01
C ALA A 199 8.14 -0.77 3.69
N ASN A 200 7.40 -1.73 3.13
CA ASN A 200 7.68 -2.29 1.81
C ASN A 200 7.60 -1.20 0.73
N GLN A 201 8.50 -1.28 -0.24
CA GLN A 201 8.54 -0.47 -1.45
C GLN A 201 8.22 -1.36 -2.65
N TYR A 202 7.30 -0.91 -3.48
CA TYR A 202 6.79 -1.69 -4.61
C TYR A 202 7.17 -1.05 -5.93
N ARG A 203 7.31 -1.89 -6.96
CA ARG A 203 7.19 -1.50 -8.36
C ARG A 203 5.94 -2.18 -8.92
N VAL A 204 5.08 -1.40 -9.54
CA VAL A 204 3.86 -1.88 -10.17
C VAL A 204 3.99 -1.75 -11.67
N GLU A 205 3.60 -2.80 -12.37
CA GLU A 205 3.42 -2.78 -13.82
C GLU A 205 1.96 -3.09 -14.13
N TYR A 206 1.43 -2.36 -15.10
CA TYR A 206 0.02 -2.39 -15.45
C TYR A 206 -0.11 -2.53 -16.96
N ILE A 207 -0.92 -3.50 -17.40
CA ILE A 207 -1.22 -3.74 -18.80
C ILE A 207 -2.73 -3.67 -18.95
N ARG A 208 -3.19 -2.79 -19.84
CA ARG A 208 -4.62 -2.62 -20.14
C ARG A 208 -5.22 -3.90 -20.77
N PRO A 209 -6.49 -4.22 -20.47
CA PRO A 209 -7.16 -5.31 -21.16
C PRO A 209 -7.29 -5.00 -22.66
N SER A 210 -7.14 -6.03 -23.50
CA SER A 210 -7.37 -5.88 -24.94
C SER A 210 -8.82 -5.47 -25.20
N GLY A 211 -9.02 -4.44 -26.04
CA GLY A 211 -10.35 -3.91 -26.35
C GLY A 211 -10.86 -2.84 -25.39
N ALA A 212 -10.06 -2.40 -24.41
CA ALA A 212 -10.39 -1.23 -23.62
C ALA A 212 -10.49 0.01 -24.53
N ALA A 213 -11.55 0.80 -24.36
CA ALA A 213 -11.70 2.05 -25.09
C ALA A 213 -10.47 2.94 -24.84
N PRO A 214 -9.94 3.64 -25.86
CA PRO A 214 -8.86 4.59 -25.64
C PRO A 214 -9.32 5.59 -24.58
N ALA A 215 -8.46 5.86 -23.58
CA ALA A 215 -8.76 6.91 -22.63
C ALA A 215 -9.02 8.20 -23.44
N PRO A 216 -10.10 8.95 -23.15
CA PRO A 216 -10.33 10.21 -23.82
C PRO A 216 -9.07 11.06 -23.66
N ALA A 217 -8.55 11.59 -24.77
CA ALA A 217 -7.40 12.47 -24.74
C ALA A 217 -7.67 13.53 -23.67
N PRO A 218 -6.67 13.86 -22.81
CA PRO A 218 -6.86 14.87 -21.79
C PRO A 218 -7.41 16.10 -22.50
N ALA A 219 -8.63 16.51 -22.11
CA ALA A 219 -9.19 17.73 -22.64
C ALA A 219 -8.26 18.83 -22.16
N TYR A 220 -7.35 19.26 -23.02
CA TYR A 220 -6.60 20.48 -22.80
C TYR A 220 -7.66 21.53 -22.53
N PRO A 221 -7.58 22.28 -21.42
CA PRO A 221 -8.56 23.31 -21.14
C PRO A 221 -8.54 24.28 -22.31
N VAL A 222 -9.55 24.16 -23.19
CA VAL A 222 -9.83 25.12 -24.26
C VAL A 222 -9.99 26.45 -23.53
N GLY A 223 -9.18 27.42 -23.94
CA GLY A 223 -8.82 28.61 -23.18
C GLY A 223 -9.92 29.08 -22.23
N ARG A 224 -9.58 29.20 -20.94
CA ARG A 224 -10.35 30.09 -20.06
C ARG A 224 -10.50 31.42 -20.81
N PRO A 225 -11.72 31.97 -20.96
CA PRO A 225 -11.87 33.33 -21.45
C PRO A 225 -10.95 34.20 -20.61
N GLN A 226 -10.14 35.02 -21.27
CA GLN A 226 -9.33 36.04 -20.60
C GLN A 226 -10.31 36.85 -19.74
N GLU A 227 -10.26 36.66 -18.41
CA GLU A 227 -10.87 37.58 -17.48
C GLU A 227 -10.15 38.91 -17.70
N GLU A 228 -10.89 39.81 -18.33
CA GLU A 228 -10.53 41.21 -18.52
C GLU A 228 -10.16 41.77 -17.15
N TRP A 229 -8.91 42.20 -17.05
CA TRP A 229 -8.29 42.71 -15.83
C TRP A 229 -9.05 43.97 -15.39
N VAL A 230 -9.98 43.84 -14.46
CA VAL A 230 -10.56 44.99 -13.77
C VAL A 230 -9.55 45.41 -12.69
N PRO A 231 -8.97 46.63 -12.76
CA PRO A 231 -8.03 47.09 -11.74
C PRO A 231 -8.75 47.22 -10.39
N GLU A 232 -8.41 46.30 -9.48
CA GLU A 232 -8.88 46.30 -8.10
C GLU A 232 -8.31 47.52 -7.36
N GLN A 233 -9.21 48.35 -6.83
CA GLN A 233 -8.86 49.51 -6.01
C GLN A 233 -8.13 49.05 -4.74
N ALA A 234 -6.96 49.66 -4.49
CA ALA A 234 -6.08 49.39 -3.38
C ALA A 234 -6.79 49.52 -2.00
N PRO A 235 -6.79 48.48 -1.15
CA PRO A 235 -7.16 48.64 0.25
C PRO A 235 -6.08 49.39 1.02
N ALA A 236 -6.53 50.32 1.88
CA ALA A 236 -5.71 51.18 2.70
C ALA A 236 -4.76 50.40 3.64
N ALA A 237 -3.53 50.92 3.74
CA ALA A 237 -2.44 50.37 4.53
C ALA A 237 -2.77 50.25 6.02
N GLN A 238 -2.60 49.05 6.59
CA GLN A 238 -2.46 48.86 8.03
C GLN A 238 -0.96 48.90 8.42
N PRO A 239 -0.60 49.54 9.55
CA PRO A 239 0.79 49.69 9.97
C PRO A 239 1.42 48.38 10.46
N MET A 240 2.68 48.17 10.05
CA MET A 240 3.52 47.01 10.39
C MET A 240 3.94 46.98 11.88
N PRO A 241 3.96 45.81 12.53
CA PRO A 241 4.75 45.60 13.75
C PRO A 241 6.25 45.41 13.45
N GLN A 242 7.06 45.92 14.38
CA GLN A 242 8.52 46.07 14.31
C GLN A 242 9.31 44.77 14.16
N PRO A 243 10.47 44.80 13.47
CA PRO A 243 11.40 43.67 13.38
C PRO A 243 12.21 43.48 14.67
N ILE A 244 12.31 42.24 15.12
CA ILE A 244 13.15 41.80 16.25
C ILE A 244 14.55 41.45 15.69
N PRO A 245 15.66 41.94 16.26
CA PRO A 245 17.01 41.68 15.76
C PRO A 245 17.44 40.22 15.97
N GLN A 246 17.96 39.62 14.88
CA GLN A 246 18.54 38.29 14.85
C GLN A 246 19.87 38.24 15.60
N GLN A 247 20.00 37.26 16.50
CA GLN A 247 21.25 36.94 17.18
C GLN A 247 22.07 35.97 16.33
N GLN A 248 23.29 36.39 16.00
CA GLN A 248 24.28 35.64 15.20
C GLN A 248 24.78 34.41 15.97
N VAL A 249 24.84 33.26 15.29
CA VAL A 249 25.63 32.09 15.70
C VAL A 249 26.63 31.75 14.58
N PRO A 250 27.95 31.76 14.85
CA PRO A 250 28.96 31.34 13.89
C PRO A 250 29.50 29.96 14.26
N VAL A 251 29.36 28.95 13.38
CA VAL A 251 30.33 27.83 13.32
C VAL A 251 30.43 27.32 11.89
N ALA A 252 31.59 27.55 11.29
CA ALA A 252 32.01 26.95 10.03
C ALA A 252 32.33 25.47 10.24
N GLN A 253 31.75 24.58 9.43
CA GLN A 253 32.25 23.22 9.23
C GLN A 253 32.79 23.08 7.80
N PRO A 254 34.03 22.60 7.63
CA PRO A 254 34.63 22.41 6.31
C PRO A 254 33.96 21.27 5.55
N MET A 255 33.61 21.54 4.29
CA MET A 255 33.20 20.55 3.29
C MET A 255 34.31 19.52 3.05
N PRO A 256 34.04 18.21 3.14
CA PRO A 256 34.90 17.20 2.54
C PRO A 256 34.77 17.24 1.01
N GLN A 257 35.92 17.30 0.33
CA GLN A 257 36.04 17.24 -1.12
C GLN A 257 35.48 15.92 -1.67
N PRO A 258 34.67 15.94 -2.74
CA PRO A 258 34.36 14.73 -3.49
C PRO A 258 35.59 14.32 -4.32
N VAL A 259 36.24 13.24 -3.92
CA VAL A 259 37.18 12.49 -4.77
C VAL A 259 36.40 11.91 -5.95
N ALA A 260 36.68 12.42 -7.15
CA ALA A 260 36.20 11.87 -8.41
C ALA A 260 36.85 10.51 -8.63
N VAL A 261 36.12 9.43 -8.33
CA VAL A 261 36.52 8.07 -8.71
C VAL A 261 36.06 7.85 -10.15
N GLN A 262 36.97 8.09 -11.09
CA GLN A 262 36.80 7.80 -12.50
C GLN A 262 36.97 6.28 -12.67
N GLN A 263 35.89 5.52 -12.42
CA GLN A 263 35.83 4.10 -12.77
C GLN A 263 35.38 3.99 -14.23
N ALA A 264 36.31 3.53 -15.07
CA ALA A 264 36.02 3.10 -16.42
C ALA A 264 34.95 1.99 -16.40
N PRO A 265 33.98 1.98 -17.34
CA PRO A 265 33.03 0.89 -17.46
C PRO A 265 33.78 -0.36 -17.92
N GLN A 266 34.07 -1.27 -16.99
CA GLN A 266 34.33 -2.66 -17.34
C GLN A 266 33.03 -3.24 -17.88
N GLN A 267 32.97 -3.39 -19.20
CA GLN A 267 32.00 -4.23 -19.89
C GLN A 267 32.15 -5.65 -19.37
N VAL A 268 31.39 -6.00 -18.34
CA VAL A 268 31.15 -7.38 -17.97
C VAL A 268 30.25 -7.93 -19.07
N ALA A 269 30.83 -8.72 -19.97
CA ALA A 269 30.04 -9.51 -20.91
C ALA A 269 29.16 -10.45 -20.08
N GLU A 270 27.88 -10.08 -19.93
CA GLU A 270 26.85 -10.94 -19.35
C GLU A 270 26.78 -12.20 -20.22
N GLN A 271 27.40 -13.26 -19.71
CA GLN A 271 27.30 -14.59 -20.23
C GLN A 271 25.79 -14.94 -20.21
N PRO A 272 25.17 -15.25 -21.37
CA PRO A 272 23.73 -15.44 -21.44
C PRO A 272 23.34 -16.54 -20.47
N ALA A 273 22.52 -16.18 -19.47
CA ALA A 273 21.92 -17.12 -18.55
C ALA A 273 21.19 -18.18 -19.40
N ALA A 274 21.66 -19.42 -19.31
CA ALA A 274 21.03 -20.54 -19.99
C ALA A 274 19.55 -20.55 -19.61
N ALA A 275 18.67 -20.51 -20.62
CA ALA A 275 17.24 -20.53 -20.42
C ALA A 275 16.86 -21.72 -19.51
N PRO A 276 15.98 -21.53 -18.52
CA PRO A 276 15.55 -22.60 -17.63
C PRO A 276 15.03 -23.80 -18.43
N ALA A 277 15.58 -24.99 -18.17
CA ALA A 277 15.22 -26.21 -18.86
C ALA A 277 13.72 -26.51 -18.65
N GLY A 278 12.93 -26.46 -19.72
CA GLY A 278 11.48 -26.71 -19.68
C GLY A 278 10.64 -25.83 -20.61
N PHE A 279 11.21 -24.77 -21.19
CA PHE A 279 10.50 -23.95 -22.17
C PHE A 279 10.58 -24.54 -23.58
N ASN A 280 9.45 -24.56 -24.29
CA ASN A 280 9.44 -24.87 -25.73
C ASN A 280 10.04 -23.67 -26.52
N PRO A 281 10.56 -23.89 -27.74
CA PRO A 281 11.27 -22.85 -28.49
C PRO A 281 10.41 -21.61 -28.80
N GLU A 282 9.09 -21.74 -28.89
CA GLU A 282 8.17 -20.63 -29.12
C GLU A 282 7.99 -19.73 -27.88
N GLN A 283 7.90 -20.31 -26.67
CA GLN A 283 7.83 -19.52 -25.44
C GLN A 283 9.15 -18.80 -25.13
N ALA A 284 10.29 -19.42 -25.49
CA ALA A 284 11.59 -18.76 -25.38
C ALA A 284 11.68 -17.52 -26.29
N ALA A 285 11.18 -17.61 -27.53
CA ALA A 285 11.13 -16.47 -28.46
C ALA A 285 10.20 -15.35 -27.96
N LEU A 286 9.07 -15.70 -27.35
CA LEU A 286 8.13 -14.74 -26.76
C LEU A 286 8.73 -14.03 -25.54
N PHE A 287 9.45 -14.77 -24.69
CA PHE A 287 10.14 -14.19 -23.54
C PHE A 287 11.27 -13.25 -23.97
N ALA A 288 12.09 -13.65 -24.96
CA ALA A 288 13.14 -12.80 -25.53
C ALA A 288 12.59 -11.50 -26.14
N LYS A 289 11.40 -11.56 -26.76
CA LYS A 289 10.71 -10.39 -27.30
C LYS A 289 10.15 -9.48 -26.19
N LEU A 290 9.74 -10.05 -25.06
CA LEU A 290 9.19 -9.32 -23.91
C LEU A 290 10.28 -8.67 -23.04
N THR A 291 11.47 -9.25 -22.97
CA THR A 291 12.60 -8.70 -22.18
C THR A 291 13.39 -7.61 -22.92
N GLY A 292 13.01 -7.27 -24.15
CA GLY A 292 13.64 -6.20 -24.92
C GLY A 292 15.06 -6.51 -25.40
N GLN A 293 15.50 -7.77 -25.32
CA GLN A 293 16.77 -8.21 -25.92
C GLN A 293 16.56 -8.43 -27.43
N GLN A 294 16.27 -7.37 -28.18
CA GLN A 294 16.49 -7.36 -29.62
C GLN A 294 18.00 -7.37 -29.84
N THR A 295 18.53 -8.53 -30.18
CA THR A 295 19.89 -8.70 -30.69
C THR A 295 20.09 -7.75 -31.88
N ALA A 296 20.88 -6.70 -31.66
CA ALA A 296 21.54 -5.97 -32.73
C ALA A 296 22.54 -6.93 -33.39
N GLN A 297 22.06 -7.73 -34.34
CA GLN A 297 22.94 -8.47 -35.23
C GLN A 297 23.30 -7.58 -36.40
N ALA A 298 24.59 -7.20 -36.41
CA ALA A 298 25.25 -6.42 -37.43
C ALA A 298 25.13 -7.10 -38.81
N ALA A 299 25.02 -6.25 -39.83
CA ALA A 299 25.32 -6.57 -41.22
C ALA A 299 26.84 -6.68 -41.42
#